data_AF-A0A2H9NW83-F1
#
_entry.id   AF-A0A2H9NW83-F1
#
_cell.length_a   1.000
_cell.length_b   1.000
_cell.length_c   1.000
_cell.angle_alpha   90.00
_cell.angle_beta   90.00
_cell.angle_gamma   90.00
#
_symmetry.space_group_name_H-M   'P 1'
#
loop_
_entity.id
_entity.type
_entity.pdbx_description
1 polymer ?
#
loop_
_entity_poly.entity_id
_entity_poly.type
_entity_poly.pdbx_seq_one_letter_code
_entity_poly.pdbx_strand_id
1 'polypeptide(L)'
;ELDEKLRKAYDCAATARKKGIDPELRVDIPLAKNMAERVEGLLSIIAPGLVGSGMTGRIMELEKKYGILDWRVALVLAEEVALEKFCTFKDKKEAMEVGIRAGFAYQTVGIVAAPLEGFIGLVIKKRKDGNEYFSLKYSGPIRGAGGTAAAFSLVIADYVRTKMGYSPFDPTEEEIERYVTEIEDYHERVTNLQYFPSKDEIRFLVKHLPVEVNGDPTETREVSNYKDLPRVETNAIRGGVCLVLAEGLAQKAPKINKRLSVWGPSFGLGWEFLKGFLLLQKKIKAQTTRQENQASKIMPNYTYIADLVAGRPVLTHPLRAGGFRLRYGRSRTSGFSSCSLHPATQVLLRNYIAVATQLKVERPGKAAAVTICDTLDGPIVLLNDGSVVKVSSRSQAKLIKDQVKKILFLGDILFNYGDFSENNHSLVPAGYCEEWWVQELEQALKKKKDKKNKKTA
;
A
#
# COMPACT_ATOMS: atom_id res chain seq x y z
N GLU A 1 -18.59 -28.90 -4.23
CA GLU A 1 -17.40 -29.73 -3.91
C GLU A 1 -16.53 -29.11 -2.80
N LEU A 2 -15.99 -27.90 -2.98
CA LEU A 2 -15.13 -27.27 -1.95
C LEU A 2 -15.82 -27.10 -0.60
N ASP A 3 -17.07 -26.62 -0.57
CA ASP A 3 -17.84 -26.46 0.68
C ASP A 3 -18.06 -27.79 1.42
N GLU A 4 -18.28 -28.87 0.68
CA GLU A 4 -18.47 -30.20 1.25
C GLU A 4 -17.17 -30.73 1.88
N LYS A 5 -16.03 -30.56 1.17
CA LYS A 5 -14.71 -30.91 1.67
C LYS A 5 -14.34 -30.08 2.91
N LEU A 6 -14.65 -28.78 2.89
CA LEU A 6 -14.45 -27.87 4.02
C LEU A 6 -15.26 -28.31 5.23
N ARG A 7 -16.56 -28.60 5.05
CA ARG A 7 -17.43 -29.07 6.13
C ARG A 7 -16.92 -30.38 6.75
N LYS A 8 -16.51 -31.35 5.91
CA LYS A 8 -15.91 -32.61 6.41
C LYS A 8 -14.67 -32.37 7.27
N ALA A 9 -13.79 -31.46 6.85
CA ALA A 9 -12.61 -31.10 7.62
C ALA A 9 -12.98 -30.39 8.94
N TYR A 10 -13.97 -29.49 8.91
CA TYR A 10 -14.44 -28.76 10.08
C TYR A 10 -15.12 -29.68 11.11
N ASP A 11 -15.95 -30.62 10.66
CA ASP A 11 -16.62 -31.61 11.52
C ASP A 11 -15.59 -32.52 12.22
N CYS A 12 -14.53 -32.91 11.51
CA CYS A 12 -13.40 -33.64 12.07
C CYS A 12 -12.69 -32.84 13.17
N ALA A 13 -12.35 -31.58 12.90
CA ALA A 13 -11.72 -30.68 13.86
C ALA A 13 -12.61 -30.43 15.10
N ALA A 14 -13.91 -30.20 14.90
CA ALA A 14 -14.86 -30.01 15.99
C ALA A 14 -14.98 -31.26 16.89
N THR A 15 -14.96 -32.45 16.29
CA THR A 15 -14.96 -33.71 17.05
C THR A 15 -13.67 -33.88 17.86
N ALA A 16 -12.53 -33.47 17.32
CA ALA A 16 -11.26 -33.48 18.04
C ALA A 16 -11.25 -32.49 19.21
N ARG A 17 -11.67 -31.24 18.99
CA ARG A 17 -11.69 -30.19 20.03
C ARG A 17 -12.59 -30.54 21.22
N LYS A 18 -13.70 -31.23 20.99
CA LYS A 18 -14.59 -31.74 22.05
C LYS A 18 -13.92 -32.71 23.02
N LYS A 19 -12.75 -33.28 22.70
CA LYS A 19 -11.98 -34.13 23.62
C LYS A 19 -11.30 -33.35 24.76
N GLY A 20 -11.25 -32.03 24.69
CA GLY A 20 -10.70 -31.18 25.76
C GLY A 20 -9.19 -31.28 25.95
N ILE A 21 -8.46 -31.67 24.89
CA ILE A 21 -6.99 -31.75 24.91
C ILE A 21 -6.36 -30.38 24.55
N ASP A 22 -7.06 -29.60 23.73
CA ASP A 22 -6.64 -28.28 23.28
C ASP A 22 -7.20 -27.16 24.19
N PRO A 23 -6.66 -25.91 24.11
CA PRO A 23 -7.09 -24.79 24.96
C PRO A 23 -8.58 -24.43 24.88
N GLU A 24 -9.22 -24.72 23.75
CA GLU A 24 -10.61 -24.37 23.46
C GLU A 24 -11.38 -25.60 22.98
N LEU A 25 -12.63 -25.75 23.44
CA LEU A 25 -13.53 -26.86 23.08
C LEU A 25 -14.20 -26.68 21.70
N ARG A 26 -13.95 -25.56 21.04
CA ARG A 26 -14.46 -25.22 19.71
C ARG A 26 -13.32 -25.10 18.70
N VAL A 27 -13.68 -25.10 17.43
CA VAL A 27 -12.73 -24.75 16.36
C VAL A 27 -12.52 -23.23 16.38
N ASP A 28 -11.27 -22.81 16.53
CA ASP A 28 -10.92 -21.39 16.70
C ASP A 28 -10.91 -20.59 15.39
N ILE A 29 -10.87 -21.26 14.23
CA ILE A 29 -10.85 -20.62 12.91
C ILE A 29 -12.28 -20.53 12.38
N PRO A 30 -12.97 -19.38 12.47
CA PRO A 30 -14.33 -19.24 11.98
C PRO A 30 -14.37 -19.33 10.45
N LEU A 31 -15.46 -19.90 9.91
CA LEU A 31 -15.72 -19.90 8.48
C LEU A 31 -16.40 -18.60 8.07
N ALA A 32 -15.97 -18.00 6.96
CA ALA A 32 -16.59 -16.82 6.38
C ALA A 32 -16.69 -16.97 4.86
N LYS A 33 -17.87 -16.68 4.30
CA LYS A 33 -18.15 -16.79 2.85
C LYS A 33 -17.77 -15.54 2.07
N ASN A 34 -17.85 -14.38 2.71
CA ASN A 34 -17.61 -13.10 2.05
C ASN A 34 -16.78 -12.17 2.96
N MET A 35 -16.45 -10.99 2.45
CA MET A 35 -15.67 -10.01 3.20
C MET A 35 -16.42 -9.49 4.43
N ALA A 36 -17.72 -9.24 4.35
CA ALA A 36 -18.50 -8.71 5.46
C ALA A 36 -18.50 -9.69 6.65
N GLU A 37 -18.67 -10.99 6.38
CA GLU A 37 -18.57 -12.05 7.39
C GLU A 37 -17.15 -12.16 7.97
N ARG A 38 -16.09 -11.92 7.18
CA ARG A 38 -14.72 -11.84 7.74
C ARG A 38 -14.54 -10.67 8.68
N VAL A 39 -15.10 -9.51 8.34
CA VAL A 39 -15.05 -8.31 9.21
C VAL A 39 -15.78 -8.59 10.53
N GLU A 40 -16.99 -9.15 10.46
CA GLU A 40 -17.76 -9.56 11.64
C GLU A 40 -17.02 -10.62 12.47
N GLY A 41 -16.51 -11.67 11.82
CA GLY A 41 -15.76 -12.74 12.47
C GLY A 41 -14.50 -12.23 13.15
N LEU A 42 -13.75 -11.31 12.52
CA LEU A 42 -12.56 -10.70 13.11
C LEU A 42 -12.91 -9.89 14.37
N LEU A 43 -13.98 -9.09 14.31
CA LEU A 43 -14.41 -8.25 15.43
C LEU A 43 -15.09 -9.05 16.54
N SER A 44 -15.62 -10.24 16.26
CA SER A 44 -16.28 -11.09 17.26
C SER A 44 -15.38 -11.45 18.45
N ILE A 45 -14.06 -11.42 18.27
CA ILE A 45 -13.06 -11.67 19.31
C ILE A 45 -13.13 -10.61 20.42
N ILE A 46 -13.40 -9.35 20.04
CA ILE A 46 -13.43 -8.21 20.96
C ILE A 46 -14.84 -7.74 21.29
N ALA A 47 -15.79 -7.95 20.36
CA ALA A 47 -17.18 -7.52 20.48
C ALA A 47 -18.11 -8.64 19.97
N PRO A 48 -18.32 -9.70 20.77
CA PRO A 48 -19.17 -10.85 20.39
C PRO A 48 -20.60 -10.44 20.01
N GLY A 49 -21.11 -9.35 20.59
CA GLY A 49 -22.46 -8.82 20.31
C GLY A 49 -22.66 -8.34 18.87
N LEU A 50 -21.59 -8.15 18.09
CA LEU A 50 -21.71 -7.84 16.66
C LEU A 50 -22.13 -9.03 15.82
N VAL A 51 -21.90 -10.27 16.28
CA VAL A 51 -22.23 -11.47 15.52
C VAL A 51 -23.75 -11.60 15.39
N GLY A 52 -24.24 -11.59 14.15
CA GLY A 52 -25.68 -11.70 13.88
C GLY A 52 -26.47 -10.41 14.15
N SER A 53 -25.79 -9.30 14.43
CA SER A 53 -26.40 -7.97 14.66
C SER A 53 -26.99 -7.31 13.42
N GLY A 54 -26.82 -7.93 12.24
CA GLY A 54 -27.17 -7.35 10.94
C GLY A 54 -26.07 -6.48 10.33
N MET A 55 -24.91 -6.34 10.98
CA MET A 55 -23.77 -5.58 10.47
C MET A 55 -23.32 -6.07 9.08
N THR A 56 -23.31 -7.37 8.83
CA THR A 56 -22.93 -7.95 7.53
C THR A 56 -23.86 -7.50 6.40
N GLY A 57 -25.17 -7.55 6.62
CA GLY A 57 -26.18 -7.04 5.68
C GLY A 57 -25.99 -5.54 5.42
N ARG A 58 -25.70 -4.78 6.47
CA ARG A 58 -25.46 -3.35 6.36
C ARG A 58 -24.21 -3.00 5.53
N ILE A 59 -23.12 -3.76 5.67
CA ILE A 59 -21.93 -3.61 4.82
C ILE A 59 -22.30 -3.76 3.35
N MET A 60 -23.08 -4.80 3.00
CA MET A 60 -23.50 -5.06 1.62
C MET A 60 -24.40 -3.95 1.05
N GLU A 61 -25.26 -3.33 1.88
CA GLU A 61 -26.04 -2.16 1.48
C GLU A 61 -25.16 -0.94 1.18
N LEU A 62 -24.17 -0.68 2.03
CA LEU A 62 -23.23 0.42 1.85
C LEU A 62 -22.37 0.21 0.60
N GLU A 63 -21.95 -1.03 0.31
CA GLU A 63 -21.23 -1.38 -0.92
C GLU A 63 -22.08 -1.17 -2.17
N LYS A 64 -23.39 -1.45 -2.14
CA LYS A 64 -24.30 -1.13 -3.24
C LYS A 64 -24.40 0.39 -3.48
N LYS A 65 -24.33 1.18 -2.42
CA LYS A 65 -24.43 2.65 -2.48
C LYS A 65 -23.14 3.32 -2.95
N TYR A 66 -21.99 2.93 -2.40
CA TYR A 66 -20.71 3.62 -2.62
C TYR A 66 -19.77 2.87 -3.58
N GLY A 67 -19.94 1.56 -3.72
CA GLY A 67 -19.02 0.66 -4.40
C GLY A 67 -18.34 -0.31 -3.42
N ILE A 68 -18.01 -1.50 -3.92
CA ILE A 68 -17.24 -2.52 -3.21
C ILE A 68 -15.87 -1.96 -2.82
N LEU A 69 -15.45 -2.16 -1.57
CA LEU A 69 -14.18 -1.65 -1.01
C LEU A 69 -14.00 -0.13 -1.05
N ASP A 70 -15.08 0.64 -1.19
CA ASP A 70 -15.00 2.09 -1.10
C ASP A 70 -14.75 2.53 0.35
N TRP A 71 -13.83 3.49 0.53
CA TRP A 71 -13.39 3.99 1.84
C TRP A 71 -14.52 4.66 2.64
N ARG A 72 -15.56 5.16 1.95
CA ARG A 72 -16.74 5.74 2.61
C ARG A 72 -17.56 4.68 3.35
N VAL A 73 -17.54 3.42 2.89
CA VAL A 73 -18.19 2.31 3.61
C VAL A 73 -17.52 2.11 4.97
N ALA A 74 -16.19 2.15 5.04
CA ALA A 74 -15.45 2.04 6.29
C ALA A 74 -15.81 3.16 7.30
N LEU A 75 -15.95 4.40 6.81
CA LEU A 75 -16.30 5.54 7.66
C LEU A 75 -17.72 5.44 8.22
N VAL A 76 -18.70 5.13 7.36
CA VAL A 76 -20.09 4.99 7.79
C VAL A 76 -20.24 3.79 8.73
N LEU A 77 -19.59 2.67 8.43
CA LEU A 77 -19.59 1.50 9.31
C LEU A 77 -19.02 1.85 10.69
N ALA A 78 -17.88 2.56 10.73
CA ALA A 78 -17.26 2.97 11.99
C ALA A 78 -18.17 3.90 12.81
N GLU A 79 -18.84 4.86 12.16
CA GLU A 79 -19.82 5.73 12.81
C GLU A 79 -21.03 4.95 13.33
N GLU A 80 -21.62 4.05 12.53
CA GLU A 80 -22.81 3.31 12.92
C GLU A 80 -22.55 2.34 14.08
N VAL A 81 -21.36 1.72 14.13
CA VAL A 81 -20.93 0.90 15.27
C VAL A 81 -20.65 1.77 16.50
N ALA A 82 -19.98 2.91 16.34
CA ALA A 82 -19.71 3.83 17.45
C ALA A 82 -20.98 4.46 18.05
N LEU A 83 -22.05 4.56 17.27
CA LEU A 83 -23.39 4.98 17.69
C LEU A 83 -24.27 3.83 18.22
N GLU A 84 -23.68 2.64 18.44
CA GLU A 84 -24.36 1.46 19.01
C GLU A 84 -25.57 0.96 18.21
N LYS A 85 -25.60 1.17 16.88
CA LYS A 85 -26.75 0.75 16.04
C LYS A 85 -26.93 -0.78 15.94
N PHE A 86 -25.89 -1.55 16.26
CA PHE A 86 -25.85 -3.00 16.06
C PHE A 86 -25.88 -3.78 17.38
N CYS A 87 -25.15 -3.30 18.39
CA CYS A 87 -25.12 -3.87 19.73
C CYS A 87 -24.74 -2.77 20.74
N THR A 88 -25.01 -3.05 22.01
CA THR A 88 -24.62 -2.19 23.12
C THR A 88 -23.21 -2.53 23.61
N PHE A 89 -22.45 -1.53 24.02
CA PHE A 89 -21.13 -1.69 24.63
C PHE A 89 -21.16 -1.31 26.11
N LYS A 90 -20.08 -1.62 26.83
CA LYS A 90 -19.91 -1.28 28.25
C LYS A 90 -19.94 0.23 28.47
N ASP A 91 -19.29 0.98 27.58
CA ASP A 91 -19.20 2.42 27.63
C ASP A 91 -18.99 3.02 26.23
N LYS A 92 -19.14 4.35 26.14
CA LYS A 92 -18.94 5.08 24.87
C LYS A 92 -17.55 4.90 24.29
N LYS A 93 -16.53 4.75 25.13
CA LYS A 93 -15.14 4.58 24.68
C LYS A 93 -15.00 3.25 23.95
N GLU A 94 -15.55 2.17 24.50
CA GLU A 94 -15.59 0.85 23.86
C GLU A 94 -16.35 0.90 22.53
N ALA A 95 -17.53 1.53 22.49
CA ALA A 95 -18.29 1.70 21.24
C ALA A 95 -17.46 2.40 20.15
N MET A 96 -16.81 3.52 20.49
CA MET A 96 -15.94 4.25 19.56
C MET A 96 -14.72 3.42 19.11
N GLU A 97 -14.09 2.71 20.04
CA GLU A 97 -12.94 1.87 19.74
C GLU A 97 -13.31 0.74 18.79
N VAL A 98 -14.40 0.02 19.06
CA VAL A 98 -14.92 -1.05 18.20
C VAL A 98 -15.36 -0.49 16.85
N GLY A 99 -15.96 0.71 16.81
CA GLY A 99 -16.29 1.40 15.57
C GLY A 99 -15.07 1.68 14.69
N ILE A 100 -13.99 2.22 15.28
CA ILE A 100 -12.73 2.44 14.55
C ILE A 100 -12.18 1.12 14.01
N ARG A 101 -12.20 0.06 14.82
CA ARG A 101 -11.77 -1.29 14.42
C ARG A 101 -12.63 -1.85 13.31
N ALA A 102 -13.94 -1.59 13.29
CA ALA A 102 -14.85 -2.05 12.25
C ALA A 102 -14.54 -1.42 10.89
N GLY A 103 -14.37 -0.11 10.85
CA GLY A 103 -13.95 0.58 9.64
C GLY A 103 -12.56 0.11 9.17
N PHE A 104 -11.63 -0.10 10.11
CA PHE A 104 -10.28 -0.55 9.80
C PHE A 104 -10.24 -2.00 9.30
N ALA A 105 -11.04 -2.88 9.89
CA ALA A 105 -11.22 -4.26 9.45
C ALA A 105 -11.82 -4.34 8.05
N TYR A 106 -12.84 -3.54 7.76
CA TYR A 106 -13.41 -3.44 6.41
C TYR A 106 -12.35 -2.99 5.39
N GLN A 107 -11.60 -1.93 5.71
CA GLN A 107 -10.56 -1.41 4.82
C GLN A 107 -9.46 -2.44 4.53
N THR A 108 -9.20 -3.32 5.48
CA THR A 108 -8.21 -4.40 5.37
C THR A 108 -8.84 -5.75 4.99
N VAL A 109 -10.09 -5.76 4.51
CA VAL A 109 -10.80 -6.93 3.97
C VAL A 109 -11.00 -8.06 5.01
N GLY A 110 -10.78 -7.76 6.29
CA GLY A 110 -10.83 -8.72 7.39
C GLY A 110 -9.77 -9.82 7.31
N ILE A 111 -8.63 -9.58 6.65
CA ILE A 111 -7.57 -10.59 6.43
C ILE A 111 -6.30 -10.37 7.25
N VAL A 112 -6.11 -9.19 7.83
CA VAL A 112 -4.92 -8.86 8.64
C VAL A 112 -5.30 -8.68 10.10
N ALA A 113 -4.37 -8.98 11.00
CA ALA A 113 -4.56 -8.82 12.44
C ALA A 113 -4.49 -7.35 12.90
N ALA A 114 -4.10 -6.40 12.03
CA ALA A 114 -3.87 -5.02 12.42
C ALA A 114 -5.06 -4.29 13.09
N PRO A 115 -6.34 -4.54 12.74
CA PRO A 115 -7.47 -4.00 13.48
C PRO A 115 -7.58 -4.50 14.93
N LEU A 116 -6.96 -5.64 15.26
CA LEU A 116 -6.97 -6.22 16.61
C LEU A 116 -5.66 -5.91 17.34
N GLU A 117 -4.53 -6.25 16.72
CA GLU A 117 -3.21 -6.20 17.35
C GLU A 117 -2.46 -4.90 17.03
N GLY A 118 -2.65 -4.35 15.84
CA GLY A 118 -1.94 -3.16 15.34
C GLY A 118 -2.47 -1.87 15.94
N PHE A 119 -3.80 -1.70 15.96
CA PHE A 119 -4.48 -0.68 16.75
C PHE A 119 -4.85 -1.29 18.10
N ILE A 120 -4.11 -0.93 19.13
CA ILE A 120 -4.21 -1.49 20.49
C ILE A 120 -5.46 -0.98 21.20
N GLY A 121 -5.82 0.29 20.97
CA GLY A 121 -7.05 0.87 21.51
C GLY A 121 -7.11 2.39 21.45
N LEU A 122 -8.23 2.92 21.93
CA LEU A 122 -8.49 4.35 22.04
C LEU A 122 -8.30 4.79 23.50
N VAL A 123 -7.57 5.89 23.71
CA VAL A 123 -7.48 6.58 25.01
C VAL A 123 -8.04 7.98 24.84
N ILE A 124 -8.92 8.40 25.76
CA ILE A 124 -9.45 9.76 25.81
C ILE A 124 -8.55 10.56 26.75
N LYS A 125 -7.92 11.60 26.24
CA LYS A 125 -7.01 12.48 26.99
C LYS A 125 -7.54 13.91 27.03
N LYS A 126 -6.97 14.74 27.91
CA LYS A 126 -7.35 16.14 28.08
C LYS A 126 -6.35 17.10 27.41
N ARG A 127 -6.89 18.04 26.66
CA ARG A 127 -6.19 19.19 26.07
C ARG A 127 -5.82 20.20 27.15
N LYS A 128 -5.01 21.21 26.80
CA LYS A 128 -4.62 22.28 27.74
C LYS A 128 -5.81 23.12 28.19
N ASP A 129 -6.81 23.25 27.31
CA ASP A 129 -8.07 23.95 27.59
C ASP A 129 -9.09 23.09 28.37
N GLY A 130 -8.71 21.85 28.73
CA GLY A 130 -9.56 20.92 29.47
C GLY A 130 -10.50 20.07 28.62
N ASN A 131 -10.66 20.38 27.32
CA ASN A 131 -11.47 19.59 26.41
C ASN A 131 -10.86 18.20 26.16
N GLU A 132 -11.70 17.23 25.81
CA GLU A 132 -11.25 15.86 25.53
C GLU A 132 -10.88 15.64 24.06
N TYR A 133 -9.87 14.81 23.81
CA TYR A 133 -9.41 14.45 22.47
C TYR A 133 -9.04 12.97 22.36
N PHE A 134 -8.88 12.47 21.13
CA PHE A 134 -8.53 11.07 20.85
C PHE A 134 -7.01 10.84 20.81
N SER A 135 -6.56 9.86 21.60
CA SER A 135 -5.20 9.31 21.58
C SER A 135 -5.26 7.85 21.14
N LEU A 136 -4.70 7.57 19.96
CA LEU A 136 -4.81 6.26 19.30
C LEU A 136 -3.57 5.43 19.60
N LYS A 137 -3.70 4.31 20.30
CA LYS A 137 -2.57 3.43 20.65
C LYS A 137 -2.30 2.45 19.51
N TYR A 138 -1.09 2.49 18.96
CA TYR A 138 -0.61 1.57 17.94
C TYR A 138 0.59 0.74 18.40
N SER A 139 0.74 -0.47 17.85
CA SER A 139 1.86 -1.39 18.11
C SER A 139 2.63 -1.72 16.82
N GLY A 140 3.73 -2.46 16.92
CA GLY A 140 4.51 -2.95 15.77
C GLY A 140 3.72 -3.76 14.72
N PRO A 141 2.81 -4.67 15.11
CA PRO A 141 1.89 -5.38 14.21
C PRO A 141 1.12 -4.52 13.20
N ILE A 142 0.99 -3.21 13.42
CA ILE A 142 0.40 -2.27 12.44
C ILE A 142 1.08 -2.33 11.07
N ARG A 143 2.37 -2.74 11.01
CA ARG A 143 3.11 -2.93 9.76
C ARG A 143 2.41 -3.91 8.82
N GLY A 144 1.76 -4.93 9.37
CA GLY A 144 1.02 -5.95 8.61
C GLY A 144 -0.19 -5.41 7.85
N ALA A 145 -0.76 -4.27 8.27
CA ALA A 145 -1.86 -3.61 7.56
C ALA A 145 -1.41 -3.01 6.22
N GLY A 146 -0.13 -2.69 6.10
CA GLY A 146 0.41 -1.83 5.06
C GLY A 146 0.14 -0.34 5.31
N GLY A 147 1.01 0.53 4.79
CA GLY A 147 0.99 1.96 5.10
C GLY A 147 -0.32 2.67 4.72
N THR A 148 -1.03 2.25 3.67
CA THR A 148 -2.27 2.93 3.26
C THR A 148 -3.40 2.69 4.26
N ALA A 149 -3.52 1.46 4.78
CA ALA A 149 -4.54 1.15 5.77
C ALA A 149 -4.20 1.78 7.12
N ALA A 150 -2.93 1.77 7.53
CA ALA A 150 -2.44 2.45 8.73
C ALA A 150 -2.62 3.98 8.68
N ALA A 151 -2.45 4.61 7.51
CA ALA A 151 -2.74 6.03 7.35
C ALA A 151 -4.25 6.31 7.40
N PHE A 152 -5.05 5.44 6.78
CA PHE A 152 -6.49 5.62 6.73
C PHE A 152 -7.20 5.32 8.06
N SER A 153 -6.61 4.50 8.95
CA SER A 153 -7.13 4.31 10.31
C SER A 153 -7.15 5.61 11.11
N LEU A 154 -6.21 6.53 10.87
CA LEU A 154 -6.24 7.88 11.44
C LEU A 154 -7.44 8.70 10.95
N VAL A 155 -7.78 8.57 9.66
CA VAL A 155 -8.96 9.25 9.07
C VAL A 155 -10.25 8.67 9.63
N ILE A 156 -10.34 7.34 9.78
CA ILE A 156 -11.48 6.67 10.41
C ILE A 156 -11.66 7.17 11.85
N ALA A 157 -10.58 7.19 12.63
CA ALA A 157 -10.61 7.66 13.99
C ALA A 157 -11.00 9.14 14.11
N ASP A 158 -10.48 9.99 13.22
CA ASP A 158 -10.85 11.40 13.17
C ASP A 158 -12.32 11.64 12.78
N TYR A 159 -12.85 10.80 11.89
CA TYR A 159 -14.26 10.82 11.55
C TYR A 159 -15.14 10.50 12.76
N VAL A 160 -14.83 9.40 13.47
CA VAL A 160 -15.52 9.04 14.71
C VAL A 160 -15.36 10.13 15.77
N ARG A 161 -14.15 10.68 15.96
CA ARG A 161 -13.87 11.80 16.89
C ARG A 161 -14.82 12.97 16.64
N THR A 162 -14.96 13.38 15.38
CA THR A 162 -15.79 14.52 14.98
C THR A 162 -17.27 14.23 15.23
N LYS A 163 -17.75 13.03 14.89
CA LYS A 163 -19.15 12.63 15.11
C LYS A 163 -19.52 12.51 16.58
N MET A 164 -18.55 12.13 17.42
CA MET A 164 -18.74 11.95 18.85
C MET A 164 -18.44 13.22 19.66
N GLY A 165 -18.11 14.34 19.01
CA GLY A 165 -17.98 15.66 19.65
C GLY A 165 -16.66 15.91 20.37
N TYR A 166 -15.59 15.18 20.06
CA TYR A 166 -14.28 15.34 20.68
C TYR A 166 -13.45 16.40 19.96
N SER A 167 -12.62 17.14 20.71
CA SER A 167 -11.77 18.20 20.16
C SER A 167 -10.55 17.65 19.40
N PRO A 168 -9.98 18.43 18.45
CA PRO A 168 -8.71 18.09 17.81
C PRO A 168 -7.55 18.06 18.81
N PHE A 169 -6.56 17.21 18.56
CA PHE A 169 -5.30 17.16 19.32
C PHE A 169 -4.56 18.50 19.34
N ASP A 170 -4.02 18.90 20.49
CA ASP A 170 -3.26 20.14 20.73
C ASP A 170 -1.81 19.83 21.16
N PRO A 171 -0.93 19.38 20.25
CA PRO A 171 0.43 19.02 20.62
C PRO A 171 1.21 20.22 21.16
N THR A 172 2.04 19.99 22.18
CA THR A 172 3.07 20.95 22.61
C THR A 172 4.29 20.89 21.68
N GLU A 173 5.13 21.93 21.70
CA GLU A 173 6.38 21.92 20.93
C GLU A 173 7.31 20.77 21.38
N GLU A 174 7.34 20.45 22.68
CA GLU A 174 8.10 19.32 23.21
C GLU A 174 7.56 17.97 22.72
N GLU A 175 6.23 17.82 22.64
CA GLU A 175 5.61 16.63 22.08
C GLU A 175 5.92 16.50 20.58
N ILE A 176 5.90 17.60 19.83
CA ILE A 176 6.28 17.59 18.41
C ILE A 176 7.73 17.14 18.24
N GLU A 177 8.67 17.72 19.00
CA GLU A 177 10.08 17.33 18.90
C GLU A 177 10.32 15.90 19.40
N ARG A 178 9.53 15.41 20.36
CA ARG A 178 9.52 13.99 20.73
C ARG A 178 9.22 13.09 19.53
N TYR A 179 8.22 13.40 18.70
CA TYR A 179 7.96 12.61 17.48
C TYR A 179 9.13 12.67 16.49
N VAL A 180 9.79 13.83 16.35
CA VAL A 180 10.96 13.98 15.49
C VAL A 180 12.08 13.06 15.98
N THR A 181 12.47 13.18 17.24
CA THR A 181 13.53 12.38 17.87
C THR A 181 13.23 10.88 17.79
N GLU A 182 11.99 10.49 18.10
CA GLU A 182 11.60 9.08 18.13
C GLU A 182 11.63 8.41 16.74
N ILE A 183 11.23 9.13 15.69
CA ILE A 183 11.31 8.63 14.30
C ILE A 183 12.76 8.54 13.83
N GLU A 184 13.62 9.50 14.19
CA GLU A 184 15.06 9.44 13.90
C GLU A 184 15.72 8.25 14.59
N ASP A 185 15.53 8.13 15.92
CA ASP A 185 16.11 7.04 16.71
C ASP A 185 15.60 5.67 16.23
N TYR A 186 14.33 5.54 15.86
CA TYR A 186 13.80 4.31 15.29
C TYR A 186 14.46 3.97 13.95
N HIS A 187 14.59 4.96 13.05
CA HIS A 187 15.22 4.75 11.73
C HIS A 187 16.68 4.32 11.85
N GLU A 188 17.46 5.03 12.66
CA GLU A 188 18.91 4.83 12.76
C GLU A 188 19.29 3.63 13.64
N ARG A 189 18.50 3.36 14.69
CA ARG A 189 18.92 2.46 15.77
C ARG A 189 18.08 1.19 15.88
N VAL A 190 16.92 1.11 15.22
CA VAL A 190 16.02 -0.04 15.31
C VAL A 190 15.83 -0.69 13.95
N THR A 191 15.24 0.03 12.99
CA THR A 191 15.05 -0.48 11.63
C THR A 191 14.87 0.67 10.64
N ASN A 192 15.44 0.49 9.44
CA ASN A 192 15.25 1.43 8.35
C ASN A 192 13.76 1.49 7.94
N LEU A 193 13.19 2.68 8.07
CA LEU A 193 11.86 3.02 7.59
C LEU A 193 11.82 3.03 6.06
N GLN A 194 10.73 2.52 5.47
CA GLN A 194 10.53 2.58 4.00
C GLN A 194 10.41 4.00 3.46
N TYR A 195 10.03 4.95 4.31
CA TYR A 195 10.08 6.38 4.04
C TYR A 195 10.54 7.04 5.31
N PHE A 196 11.67 7.72 5.26
CA PHE A 196 12.18 8.50 6.38
C PHE A 196 11.82 9.97 6.11
N PRO A 197 10.73 10.48 6.71
CA PRO A 197 10.34 11.88 6.53
C PRO A 197 11.38 12.80 7.14
N SER A 198 11.54 14.00 6.56
CA SER A 198 12.38 15.03 7.19
C SER A 198 11.79 15.53 8.50
N LYS A 199 12.60 16.19 9.34
CA LYS A 199 12.13 16.82 10.57
C LYS A 199 10.96 17.79 10.32
N ASP A 200 11.05 18.58 9.24
CA ASP A 200 9.99 19.54 8.88
C ASP A 200 8.70 18.84 8.44
N GLU A 201 8.81 17.70 7.74
CA GLU A 201 7.65 16.88 7.40
C GLU A 201 6.97 16.32 8.66
N ILE A 202 7.76 15.81 9.63
CA ILE A 202 7.24 15.28 10.89
C ILE A 202 6.54 16.40 11.68
N ARG A 203 7.21 17.55 11.87
CA ARG A 203 6.64 18.71 12.57
C ARG A 203 5.34 19.16 11.93
N PHE A 204 5.29 19.26 10.60
CA PHE A 204 4.09 19.65 9.89
C PHE A 204 2.94 18.67 10.15
N LEU A 205 3.19 17.37 10.05
CA LEU A 205 2.14 16.37 10.25
C LEU A 205 1.62 16.39 11.68
N VAL A 206 2.50 16.31 12.68
CA VAL A 206 2.08 16.24 14.09
C VAL A 206 1.29 17.49 14.48
N LYS A 207 1.72 18.68 14.03
CA LYS A 207 1.04 19.95 14.33
C LYS A 207 -0.38 20.06 13.76
N HIS A 208 -0.68 19.38 12.66
CA HIS A 208 -1.97 19.51 11.97
C HIS A 208 -2.87 18.28 12.13
N LEU A 209 -2.35 17.18 12.70
CA LEU A 209 -3.12 15.96 12.85
C LEU A 209 -4.17 16.14 13.97
N PRO A 210 -5.46 15.89 13.70
CA PRO A 210 -6.53 16.12 14.68
C PRO A 210 -6.64 15.03 15.76
N VAL A 211 -5.86 13.95 15.64
CA VAL A 211 -5.78 12.83 16.59
C VAL A 211 -4.33 12.62 17.00
N GLU A 212 -4.07 12.23 18.24
CA GLU A 212 -2.71 11.86 18.67
C GLU A 212 -2.38 10.44 18.22
N VAL A 213 -1.22 10.25 17.59
CA VAL A 213 -0.67 8.93 17.26
C VAL A 213 0.19 8.47 18.44
N ASN A 214 -0.39 7.67 19.30
CA ASN A 214 0.31 7.11 20.46
C ASN A 214 0.56 5.60 20.26
N GLY A 215 1.22 4.97 21.21
CA GLY A 215 1.50 3.54 21.18
C GLY A 215 2.15 3.07 22.45
N ASP A 216 2.27 1.75 22.55
CA ASP A 216 3.04 1.10 23.60
C ASP A 216 4.52 1.07 23.22
N PRO A 217 5.44 1.00 24.20
CA PRO A 217 6.86 0.86 23.93
C PRO A 217 7.13 -0.50 23.30
N THR A 218 7.41 -0.52 22.00
CA THR A 218 7.71 -1.78 21.28
C THR A 218 9.18 -2.15 21.36
N GLU A 219 10.03 -1.21 21.76
CA GLU A 219 11.46 -1.37 21.87
C GLU A 219 11.92 -1.19 23.32
N THR A 220 13.02 -1.85 23.69
CA THR A 220 13.66 -1.64 25.00
C THR A 220 14.50 -0.36 25.06
N ARG A 221 14.79 0.24 23.90
CA ARG A 221 15.62 1.44 23.79
C ARG A 221 14.80 2.70 24.09
N GLU A 222 15.39 3.59 24.87
CA GLU A 222 14.83 4.91 25.12
C GLU A 222 15.11 5.88 23.98
N VAL A 223 14.24 6.88 23.85
CA VAL A 223 14.48 8.05 23.00
C VAL A 223 15.70 8.82 23.49
N SER A 224 16.44 9.42 22.55
CA SER A 224 17.66 10.16 22.85
C SER A 224 17.41 11.52 23.51
N ASN A 225 16.22 12.10 23.32
CA ASN A 225 15.81 13.38 23.92
C ASN A 225 14.27 13.44 24.12
N TYR A 226 13.77 14.48 24.78
CA TYR A 226 12.33 14.70 25.07
C TYR A 226 11.68 13.56 25.86
N LYS A 227 12.32 13.22 26.98
CA LYS A 227 11.85 12.24 27.98
C LYS A 227 10.87 12.89 28.97
N ASP A 228 10.12 12.04 29.68
CA ASP A 228 9.26 12.39 30.81
C ASP A 228 8.18 13.43 30.49
N LEU A 229 7.65 13.39 29.26
CA LEU A 229 6.58 14.30 28.84
C LEU A 229 5.24 13.91 29.50
N PRO A 230 4.46 14.88 30.02
CA PRO A 230 3.27 14.61 30.82
C PRO A 230 2.21 13.73 30.15
N ARG A 231 2.06 13.82 28.82
CA ARG A 231 1.08 13.05 28.05
C ARG A 231 1.66 11.83 27.36
N VAL A 232 2.95 11.54 27.51
CA VAL A 232 3.60 10.38 26.90
C VAL A 232 3.98 9.38 27.99
N GLU A 233 3.35 8.22 28.01
CA GLU A 233 3.43 7.29 29.15
C GLU A 233 4.78 6.53 29.24
N THR A 234 5.71 6.77 28.31
CA THR A 234 6.98 6.03 28.23
C THR A 234 8.12 6.85 27.61
N ASN A 235 9.35 6.54 28.03
CA ASN A 235 10.58 7.03 27.39
C ASN A 235 11.13 6.06 26.35
N ALA A 236 10.59 4.85 26.25
CA ALA A 236 10.97 3.88 25.22
C ALA A 236 10.40 4.24 23.85
N ILE A 237 11.08 3.79 22.79
CA ILE A 237 10.67 4.01 21.40
C ILE A 237 9.38 3.23 21.11
N ARG A 238 8.37 3.96 20.61
CA ARG A 238 7.08 3.43 20.16
C ARG A 238 7.13 3.16 18.67
N GLY A 239 7.52 1.95 18.27
CA GLY A 239 7.66 1.57 16.86
C GLY A 239 6.35 1.68 16.07
N GLY A 240 5.21 1.37 16.70
CA GLY A 240 3.88 1.55 16.07
C GLY A 240 3.61 3.00 15.66
N VAL A 241 4.00 3.97 16.50
CA VAL A 241 3.90 5.40 16.20
C VAL A 241 4.76 5.78 15.01
N CYS A 242 6.02 5.32 15.00
CA CYS A 242 6.97 5.58 13.93
C CYS A 242 6.45 5.03 12.59
N LEU A 243 5.93 3.80 12.58
CA LEU A 243 5.39 3.16 11.38
C LEU A 243 4.14 3.89 10.85
N VAL A 244 3.19 4.26 11.72
CA VAL A 244 1.96 4.94 11.33
C VAL A 244 2.24 6.33 10.77
N LEU A 245 3.11 7.12 11.40
CA LEU A 245 3.45 8.45 10.91
C LEU A 245 4.33 8.41 9.66
N ALA A 246 5.40 7.62 9.65
CA ALA A 246 6.39 7.63 8.57
C ALA A 246 5.98 6.75 7.37
N GLU A 247 5.78 5.44 7.58
CA GLU A 247 5.41 4.49 6.51
C GLU A 247 3.92 4.57 6.13
N GLY A 248 3.08 5.03 7.07
CA GLY A 248 1.67 5.30 6.86
C GLY A 248 1.44 6.69 6.28
N LEU A 249 1.21 7.67 7.14
CA LEU A 249 0.71 8.98 6.76
C LEU A 249 1.66 9.73 5.82
N ALA A 250 2.93 9.90 6.19
CA ALA A 250 3.90 10.67 5.40
C ALA A 250 4.15 10.03 4.03
N GLN A 251 4.39 8.70 3.99
CA GLN A 251 4.63 7.99 2.74
C GLN A 251 3.38 7.93 1.84
N LYS A 252 2.19 7.73 2.42
CA LYS A 252 0.95 7.52 1.66
C LYS A 252 0.09 8.76 1.51
N ALA A 253 0.52 9.92 2.02
CA ALA A 253 -0.17 11.20 1.90
C ALA A 253 -0.68 11.50 0.47
N PRO A 254 0.07 11.24 -0.63
CA PRO A 254 -0.46 11.46 -1.98
C PRO A 254 -1.70 10.63 -2.30
N LYS A 255 -1.72 9.36 -1.86
CA LYS A 255 -2.84 8.43 -2.08
C LYS A 255 -4.03 8.79 -1.20
N ILE A 256 -3.80 9.14 0.07
CA ILE A 256 -4.85 9.61 0.98
C ILE A 256 -5.47 10.90 0.43
N ASN A 257 -4.67 11.91 0.13
CA ASN A 257 -5.14 13.20 -0.39
C ASN A 257 -5.91 13.05 -1.70
N LYS A 258 -5.46 12.20 -2.64
CA LYS A 258 -6.17 11.97 -3.92
C LYS A 258 -7.60 11.44 -3.71
N ARG A 259 -7.81 10.60 -2.69
CA ARG A 259 -9.14 10.06 -2.37
C ARG A 259 -9.97 11.11 -1.62
N LEU A 260 -9.41 11.65 -0.54
CA LEU A 260 -10.11 12.62 0.31
C LEU A 260 -10.43 13.93 -0.41
N SER A 261 -9.65 14.37 -1.39
CA SER A 261 -9.96 15.59 -2.15
C SER A 261 -11.24 15.48 -2.98
N VAL A 262 -11.72 14.26 -3.26
CA VAL A 262 -12.92 14.02 -4.08
C VAL A 262 -14.18 14.01 -3.22
N TRP A 263 -14.15 13.33 -2.07
CA TRP A 263 -15.34 13.09 -1.25
C TRP A 263 -15.17 13.46 0.23
N GLY A 264 -13.97 13.81 0.68
CA GLY A 264 -13.72 14.19 2.08
C GLY A 264 -14.57 15.36 2.57
N PRO A 265 -14.74 16.44 1.78
CA PRO A 265 -15.59 17.57 2.17
C PRO A 265 -17.07 17.18 2.40
N SER A 266 -17.63 16.24 1.63
CA SER A 266 -19.01 15.80 1.82
C SER A 266 -19.20 14.93 3.07
N PHE A 267 -18.10 14.46 3.67
CA PHE A 267 -18.07 13.77 4.95
C PHE A 267 -17.59 14.68 6.10
N GLY A 268 -17.35 15.98 5.85
CA GLY A 268 -16.90 16.92 6.88
C GLY A 268 -15.48 16.64 7.39
N LEU A 269 -14.62 16.02 6.58
CA LEU A 269 -13.24 15.71 6.95
C LEU A 269 -12.33 16.92 6.73
N GLY A 270 -11.74 17.46 7.80
CA GLY A 270 -10.82 18.61 7.77
C GLY A 270 -9.36 18.27 7.37
N TRP A 271 -9.18 17.45 6.35
CA TRP A 271 -7.87 16.90 5.95
C TRP A 271 -7.17 17.69 4.82
N GLU A 272 -7.61 18.91 4.55
CA GLU A 272 -7.05 19.78 3.51
C GLU A 272 -5.58 20.13 3.75
N PHE A 273 -5.10 20.05 5.00
CA PHE A 273 -3.70 20.25 5.36
C PHE A 273 -2.75 19.31 4.61
N LEU A 274 -3.22 18.14 4.15
CA LEU A 274 -2.42 17.25 3.33
C LEU A 274 -1.97 17.88 2.02
N LYS A 275 -2.73 18.84 1.46
CA LYS A 275 -2.27 19.62 0.30
C LYS A 275 -1.01 20.43 0.64
N GLY A 276 -1.01 21.07 1.81
CA GLY A 276 0.14 21.79 2.35
C GLY A 276 1.34 20.86 2.60
N PHE A 277 1.09 19.69 3.20
CA PHE A 277 2.12 18.66 3.39
C PHE A 277 2.74 18.22 2.06
N LEU A 278 1.93 17.98 1.03
CA LEU A 278 2.42 17.55 -0.28
C LEU A 278 3.25 18.64 -0.98
N LEU A 279 2.93 19.92 -0.76
CA LEU A 279 3.76 21.04 -1.25
C LEU A 279 5.10 21.08 -0.51
N LEU A 280 5.11 20.90 0.81
CA LEU A 280 6.32 20.81 1.63
C LEU A 280 7.21 19.65 1.17
N GLN A 281 6.64 18.45 1.01
CA GLN A 281 7.34 17.27 0.53
C GLN A 281 7.95 17.48 -0.86
N LYS A 282 7.23 18.14 -1.78
CA LYS A 282 7.76 18.51 -3.10
C LYS A 282 8.92 19.50 -2.99
N LYS A 283 8.80 20.53 -2.15
CA LYS A 283 9.84 21.55 -1.93
C LYS A 283 11.13 20.92 -1.40
N ILE A 284 11.04 20.05 -0.41
CA ILE A 284 12.18 19.34 0.17
C ILE A 284 12.86 18.47 -0.90
N LYS A 285 12.08 17.67 -1.64
CA LYS A 285 12.62 16.83 -2.74
C LYS A 285 13.28 17.66 -3.84
N ALA A 286 12.73 18.83 -4.17
CA ALA A 286 13.32 19.74 -5.15
C ALA A 286 14.64 20.36 -4.66
N GLN A 287 14.77 20.65 -3.36
CA GLN A 287 16.03 21.16 -2.78
C GLN A 287 17.15 20.11 -2.80
N THR A 288 16.82 18.83 -2.60
CA THR A 288 17.78 17.72 -2.75
C THR A 288 18.15 17.48 -4.21
N THR A 289 17.27 17.85 -5.14
CA THR A 289 17.44 17.65 -6.59
C THR A 289 17.76 18.99 -7.27
N ARG A 290 18.86 19.66 -6.88
CA ARG A 290 19.41 20.79 -7.66
C ARG A 290 20.04 20.27 -8.95
N GLN A 291 19.20 19.88 -9.92
CA GLN A 291 19.56 19.87 -11.34
C GLN A 291 18.30 19.95 -12.21
N GLU A 292 18.21 21.10 -12.88
CA GLU A 292 17.51 21.42 -14.14
C GLU A 292 15.98 21.46 -14.23
N ASN A 293 15.52 22.70 -14.38
CA ASN A 293 14.24 23.11 -14.95
C ASN A 293 14.05 22.56 -16.38
N GLN A 294 13.28 21.49 -16.55
CA GLN A 294 12.46 21.28 -17.76
C GLN A 294 11.11 20.66 -17.37
N ALA A 295 10.09 21.52 -17.27
CA ALA A 295 8.70 21.07 -17.19
C ALA A 295 8.37 20.25 -18.45
N SER A 296 8.14 18.94 -18.27
CA SER A 296 7.56 17.92 -19.19
C SER A 296 8.40 16.63 -19.37
N LYS A 297 9.67 16.56 -18.93
CA LYS A 297 10.45 15.31 -19.03
C LYS A 297 10.28 14.42 -17.78
N ILE A 298 10.08 13.13 -18.02
CA ILE A 298 10.09 12.09 -16.99
C ILE A 298 11.50 12.06 -16.38
N MET A 299 11.61 12.33 -15.07
CA MET A 299 12.88 12.34 -14.36
C MET A 299 13.33 10.92 -13.96
N PRO A 300 14.63 10.59 -14.03
CA PRO A 300 15.16 9.33 -13.50
C PRO A 300 14.87 9.18 -12.00
N ASN A 301 14.43 7.99 -11.57
CA ASN A 301 14.25 7.67 -10.16
C ASN A 301 15.29 6.63 -9.69
N TYR A 302 16.14 7.01 -8.73
CA TYR A 302 17.23 6.19 -8.19
C TYR A 302 16.86 5.37 -6.95
N THR A 303 15.64 5.51 -6.40
CA THR A 303 15.25 4.87 -5.13
C THR A 303 15.39 3.34 -5.17
N TYR A 304 15.15 2.69 -6.32
CA TYR A 304 15.22 1.22 -6.43
C TYR A 304 16.64 0.65 -6.31
N ILE A 305 17.68 1.48 -6.47
CA ILE A 305 19.11 1.11 -6.34
C ILE A 305 19.81 1.74 -5.14
N ALA A 306 19.13 2.55 -4.32
CA ALA A 306 19.72 3.19 -3.15
C ALA A 306 20.15 2.17 -2.07
N ASP A 307 19.30 1.17 -1.80
CA ASP A 307 19.56 0.11 -0.82
C ASP A 307 20.09 -1.16 -1.49
N LEU A 308 21.24 -1.06 -2.16
CA LEU A 308 21.85 -2.21 -2.82
C LEU A 308 22.56 -3.10 -1.78
N VAL A 309 22.05 -4.31 -1.61
CA VAL A 309 22.71 -5.34 -0.78
C VAL A 309 23.68 -6.14 -1.64
N ALA A 310 24.81 -6.55 -1.07
CA ALA A 310 25.77 -7.43 -1.72
C ALA A 310 25.07 -8.65 -2.34
N GLY A 311 25.49 -8.99 -3.56
CA GLY A 311 24.94 -10.11 -4.32
C GLY A 311 23.73 -9.76 -5.19
N ARG A 312 23.07 -8.60 -5.04
CA ARG A 312 21.95 -8.16 -5.91
C ARG A 312 22.45 -7.30 -7.09
N PRO A 313 22.34 -7.74 -8.35
CA PRO A 313 22.83 -7.00 -9.50
C PRO A 313 21.90 -5.84 -9.86
N VAL A 314 22.51 -4.74 -10.29
CA VAL A 314 21.82 -3.68 -11.01
C VAL A 314 21.72 -4.07 -12.48
N LEU A 315 20.50 -4.30 -12.96
CA LEU A 315 20.27 -4.73 -14.35
C LEU A 315 20.38 -3.57 -15.33
N THR A 316 19.91 -2.38 -14.93
CA THR A 316 19.99 -1.15 -15.71
C THR A 316 19.97 0.04 -14.75
N HIS A 317 20.45 1.20 -15.20
CA HIS A 317 20.23 2.48 -14.54
C HIS A 317 18.89 3.09 -14.98
N PRO A 318 18.29 4.01 -14.18
CA PRO A 318 17.00 4.61 -14.51
C PRO A 318 17.03 5.34 -15.86
N LEU A 319 15.97 5.16 -16.65
CA LEU A 319 15.80 5.71 -18.00
C LEU A 319 16.98 5.48 -18.98
N ARG A 320 17.87 4.52 -18.71
CA ARG A 320 19.06 4.27 -19.55
C ARG A 320 18.70 3.51 -20.83
N ALA A 321 19.10 4.04 -21.98
CA ALA A 321 19.04 3.31 -23.25
C ALA A 321 19.85 2.01 -23.17
N GLY A 322 19.27 0.91 -23.68
CA GLY A 322 19.83 -0.44 -23.51
C GLY A 322 19.24 -1.21 -22.32
N GLY A 323 18.53 -0.54 -21.41
CA GLY A 323 17.74 -1.18 -20.37
C GLY A 323 16.50 -1.90 -20.93
N PHE A 324 15.57 -2.25 -20.04
CA PHE A 324 14.30 -2.83 -20.45
C PHE A 324 13.43 -1.80 -21.19
N ARG A 325 12.92 -2.16 -22.37
CA ARG A 325 11.95 -1.35 -23.11
C ARG A 325 10.56 -1.59 -22.51
N LEU A 326 9.89 -0.53 -22.06
CA LEU A 326 8.53 -0.66 -21.56
C LEU A 326 7.56 -0.98 -22.69
N ARG A 327 6.74 -2.02 -22.47
CA ARG A 327 5.53 -2.31 -23.24
C ARG A 327 4.33 -2.32 -22.31
N TYR A 328 3.23 -1.68 -22.71
CA TYR A 328 1.99 -1.75 -21.96
C TYR A 328 1.20 -2.98 -22.35
N GLY A 329 0.74 -3.74 -21.37
CA GLY A 329 -0.14 -4.88 -21.60
C GLY A 329 -0.18 -5.84 -20.42
N ARG A 330 -0.96 -6.90 -20.56
CA ARG A 330 -1.12 -7.94 -19.53
C ARG A 330 -1.08 -9.30 -20.20
N SER A 331 -0.10 -10.12 -19.83
CA SER A 331 -0.03 -11.52 -20.25
C SER A 331 -0.91 -12.37 -19.33
N ARG A 332 -1.11 -13.65 -19.69
CA ARG A 332 -1.85 -14.61 -18.87
C ARG A 332 -1.29 -14.76 -17.46
N THR A 333 0.01 -14.54 -17.32
CA THR A 333 0.77 -14.70 -16.07
C THR A 333 1.24 -13.36 -15.52
N SER A 334 0.81 -12.22 -16.05
CA SER A 334 1.20 -10.90 -15.53
C SER A 334 0.03 -10.04 -15.04
N GLY A 335 0.38 -8.89 -14.46
CA GLY A 335 -0.52 -8.02 -13.71
C GLY A 335 -0.50 -8.31 -12.22
N PHE A 336 -1.24 -7.52 -11.44
CA PHE A 336 -1.24 -7.63 -9.97
C PHE A 336 0.18 -7.51 -9.38
N SER A 337 0.91 -6.45 -9.77
CA SER A 337 2.32 -6.23 -9.37
C SER A 337 3.29 -7.29 -9.87
N SER A 338 3.03 -7.87 -11.04
CA SER A 338 3.97 -8.74 -11.75
C SER A 338 4.22 -8.25 -13.17
N CYS A 339 5.46 -8.41 -13.63
CA CYS A 339 5.89 -8.03 -14.96
C CYS A 339 6.29 -9.27 -15.76
N SER A 340 6.19 -9.21 -17.09
CA SER A 340 6.72 -10.28 -17.94
C SER A 340 7.97 -9.83 -18.68
N LEU A 341 8.94 -10.74 -18.75
CA LEU A 341 10.14 -10.63 -19.56
C LEU A 341 10.17 -11.74 -20.63
N HIS A 342 10.95 -11.55 -21.67
CA HIS A 342 11.20 -12.60 -22.63
C HIS A 342 12.10 -13.71 -22.02
N PRO A 343 11.82 -15.01 -22.22
CA PRO A 343 12.63 -16.10 -21.67
C PRO A 343 14.11 -16.08 -22.06
N ALA A 344 14.45 -15.55 -23.25
CA ALA A 344 15.85 -15.39 -23.66
C ALA A 344 16.62 -14.45 -22.73
N THR A 345 15.98 -13.40 -22.21
CA THR A 345 16.62 -12.46 -21.29
C THR A 345 17.04 -13.14 -20.00
N GLN A 346 16.22 -14.04 -19.46
CA GLN A 346 16.59 -14.83 -18.26
C GLN A 346 17.86 -15.65 -18.51
N VAL A 347 17.93 -16.35 -19.65
CA VAL A 347 19.09 -17.19 -20.01
C VAL A 347 20.36 -16.37 -20.16
N LEU A 348 20.31 -15.24 -20.87
CA LEU A 348 21.49 -14.41 -21.11
C LEU A 348 21.94 -13.63 -19.87
N LEU A 349 21.04 -13.37 -18.93
CA LEU A 349 21.37 -12.88 -17.59
C LEU A 349 21.80 -14.00 -16.62
N ARG A 350 22.30 -15.12 -17.16
CA ARG A 350 22.81 -16.27 -16.42
C ARG A 350 21.79 -16.86 -15.42
N ASN A 351 20.50 -16.75 -15.73
CA ASN A 351 19.38 -17.13 -14.87
C ASN A 351 19.41 -16.48 -13.48
N TYR A 352 20.07 -15.33 -13.33
CA TYR A 352 20.00 -14.57 -12.10
C TYR A 352 18.56 -14.10 -11.84
N ILE A 353 17.86 -13.74 -12.91
CA ILE A 353 16.41 -13.51 -12.89
C ILE A 353 15.73 -14.81 -13.34
N ALA A 354 14.84 -15.31 -12.49
CA ALA A 354 13.97 -16.45 -12.76
C ALA A 354 12.50 -16.04 -12.65
N VAL A 355 11.61 -16.98 -12.95
CA VAL A 355 10.19 -16.82 -12.63
C VAL A 355 10.04 -16.66 -11.11
N ALA A 356 9.17 -15.76 -10.69
CA ALA A 356 8.94 -15.34 -9.31
C ALA A 356 10.09 -14.54 -8.64
N THR A 357 11.20 -14.27 -9.34
CA THR A 357 12.19 -13.30 -8.83
C THR A 357 11.53 -11.93 -8.67
N GLN A 358 11.67 -11.34 -7.48
CA GLN A 358 11.20 -9.98 -7.23
C GLN A 358 12.25 -8.97 -7.73
N LEU A 359 11.89 -8.17 -8.73
CA LEU A 359 12.69 -7.03 -9.15
C LEU A 359 12.26 -5.79 -8.36
N LYS A 360 13.21 -5.04 -7.83
CA LYS A 360 12.96 -3.63 -7.49
C LYS A 360 12.98 -2.84 -8.79
N VAL A 361 11.93 -2.05 -9.04
CA VAL A 361 11.75 -1.36 -10.33
C VAL A 361 11.62 0.15 -10.13
N GLU A 362 11.98 0.91 -11.16
CA GLU A 362 11.86 2.36 -11.16
C GLU A 362 10.37 2.80 -11.20
N ARG A 363 9.58 2.10 -12.02
CA ARG A 363 8.15 2.28 -12.30
C ARG A 363 7.55 0.93 -12.71
N PRO A 364 6.23 0.70 -12.58
CA PRO A 364 5.22 1.58 -11.99
C PRO A 364 5.06 1.49 -10.48
N GLY A 365 5.79 0.60 -9.80
CA GLY A 365 5.72 0.42 -8.35
C GLY A 365 7.11 0.23 -7.75
N LYS A 366 7.19 -0.12 -6.47
CA LYS A 366 8.48 -0.39 -5.79
C LYS A 366 9.12 -1.69 -6.25
N ALA A 367 8.30 -2.69 -6.56
CA ALA A 367 8.75 -4.01 -6.94
C ALA A 367 7.76 -4.69 -7.88
N ALA A 368 8.24 -5.67 -8.63
CA ALA A 368 7.43 -6.52 -9.48
C ALA A 368 7.95 -7.95 -9.44
N ALA A 369 7.05 -8.93 -9.32
CA ALA A 369 7.40 -10.34 -9.50
C ALA A 369 7.57 -10.64 -10.99
N VAL A 370 8.64 -11.34 -11.36
CA VAL A 370 8.91 -11.67 -12.77
C VAL A 370 8.13 -12.90 -13.19
N THR A 371 7.46 -12.78 -14.34
CA THR A 371 6.93 -13.88 -15.13
C THR A 371 7.50 -13.84 -16.54
N ILE A 372 7.05 -14.73 -17.41
CA ILE A 372 7.60 -14.87 -18.77
C ILE A 372 6.52 -14.69 -19.82
N CYS A 373 6.89 -14.10 -20.96
CA CYS A 373 6.06 -13.96 -22.13
C CYS A 373 6.96 -14.06 -23.36
N ASP A 374 6.80 -15.12 -24.14
CA ASP A 374 7.62 -15.46 -25.31
C ASP A 374 7.21 -14.72 -26.60
N THR A 375 6.09 -13.99 -26.57
CA THR A 375 5.68 -13.09 -27.66
C THR A 375 6.30 -11.70 -27.56
N LEU A 376 7.02 -11.39 -26.46
CA LEU A 376 7.71 -10.13 -26.26
C LEU A 376 9.03 -10.08 -27.05
N ASP A 377 9.55 -8.88 -27.30
CA ASP A 377 10.89 -8.78 -27.87
C ASP A 377 11.96 -9.18 -26.85
N GLY A 378 12.81 -10.13 -27.25
CA GLY A 378 13.97 -10.55 -26.50
C GLY A 378 15.16 -9.57 -26.58
N PRO A 379 16.29 -9.93 -25.96
CA PRO A 379 17.46 -9.07 -25.90
C PRO A 379 18.17 -8.98 -27.26
N ILE A 380 18.91 -7.91 -27.45
CA ILE A 380 19.83 -7.72 -28.58
C ILE A 380 21.25 -7.77 -28.05
N VAL A 381 22.09 -8.62 -28.64
CA VAL A 381 23.45 -8.90 -28.14
C VAL A 381 24.50 -8.71 -29.22
N LEU A 382 25.70 -8.31 -28.78
CA LEU A 382 26.94 -8.34 -29.55
C LEU A 382 27.67 -9.64 -29.21
N LEU A 383 28.02 -10.42 -30.21
CA LEU A 383 28.79 -11.65 -30.09
C LEU A 383 30.30 -11.39 -30.16
N ASN A 384 31.11 -12.39 -29.82
CA ASN A 384 32.57 -12.30 -29.80
C ASN A 384 33.18 -12.06 -31.19
N ASP A 385 32.51 -12.52 -32.25
CA ASP A 385 32.88 -12.32 -33.67
C ASP A 385 32.53 -10.92 -34.22
N GLY A 386 31.85 -10.09 -33.41
CA GLY A 386 31.39 -8.76 -33.82
C GLY A 386 29.96 -8.72 -34.36
N SER A 387 29.29 -9.86 -34.55
CA SER A 387 27.91 -9.94 -35.03
C SER A 387 26.92 -9.40 -34.01
N VAL A 388 25.87 -8.71 -34.47
CA VAL A 388 24.76 -8.23 -33.63
C VAL A 388 23.51 -9.04 -33.92
N VAL A 389 22.93 -9.66 -32.89
CA VAL A 389 21.81 -10.59 -33.03
C VAL A 389 20.66 -10.19 -32.10
N LYS A 390 19.45 -10.08 -32.65
CA LYS A 390 18.20 -10.04 -31.86
C LYS A 390 17.80 -11.47 -31.51
N VAL A 391 17.69 -11.77 -30.23
CA VAL A 391 17.45 -13.13 -29.73
C VAL A 391 15.96 -13.33 -29.51
N SER A 392 15.33 -14.18 -30.32
CA SER A 392 13.87 -14.35 -30.38
C SER A 392 13.34 -15.58 -29.66
N SER A 393 14.22 -16.45 -29.13
CA SER A 393 13.77 -17.64 -28.41
C SER A 393 14.71 -18.07 -27.28
N ARG A 394 14.16 -18.82 -26.31
CA ARG A 394 14.94 -19.44 -25.23
C ARG A 394 16.00 -20.41 -25.77
N SER A 395 15.65 -21.19 -26.79
CA SER A 395 16.56 -22.17 -27.41
C SER A 395 17.74 -21.48 -28.08
N GLN A 396 17.49 -20.43 -28.85
CA GLN A 396 18.55 -19.61 -29.45
C GLN A 396 19.47 -19.02 -28.37
N ALA A 397 18.90 -18.46 -27.30
CA ALA A 397 19.67 -17.91 -26.19
C ALA A 397 20.63 -18.94 -25.56
N LYS A 398 20.18 -20.19 -25.38
CA LYS A 398 21.02 -21.27 -24.84
C LYS A 398 22.21 -21.61 -25.73
N LEU A 399 22.04 -21.56 -27.05
CA LEU A 399 23.09 -21.87 -28.02
C LEU A 399 24.18 -20.80 -28.06
N ILE A 400 23.80 -19.53 -27.93
CA ILE A 400 24.73 -18.40 -28.12
C ILE A 400 25.26 -17.81 -26.81
N LYS A 401 24.74 -18.20 -25.64
CA LYS A 401 25.05 -17.56 -24.35
C LYS A 401 26.55 -17.41 -24.07
N ASP A 402 27.35 -18.40 -24.47
CA ASP A 402 28.79 -18.45 -24.20
C ASP A 402 29.60 -17.62 -25.22
N GLN A 403 28.95 -17.19 -26.31
CA GLN A 403 29.51 -16.35 -27.36
C GLN A 403 29.14 -14.87 -27.19
N VAL A 404 28.30 -14.53 -26.20
CA VAL A 404 27.85 -13.14 -25.95
C VAL A 404 28.98 -12.33 -25.33
N LYS A 405 29.45 -11.32 -26.08
CA LYS A 405 30.42 -10.31 -25.62
C LYS A 405 29.75 -9.22 -24.79
N LYS A 406 28.58 -8.74 -25.23
CA LYS A 406 27.85 -7.66 -24.58
C LYS A 406 26.36 -7.74 -24.87
N ILE A 407 25.52 -7.55 -23.85
CA ILE A 407 24.09 -7.31 -24.05
C ILE A 407 23.89 -5.83 -24.36
N LEU A 408 23.37 -5.52 -25.55
CA LEU A 408 23.13 -4.13 -26.00
C LEU A 408 21.77 -3.62 -25.51
N PHE A 409 20.75 -4.48 -25.57
CA PHE A 409 19.40 -4.21 -25.09
C PHE A 409 18.86 -5.42 -24.33
N LEU A 410 18.26 -5.19 -23.16
CA LEU A 410 17.70 -6.26 -22.32
C LEU A 410 16.41 -6.89 -22.88
N GLY A 411 15.78 -6.22 -23.85
CA GLY A 411 14.48 -6.61 -24.41
C GLY A 411 13.32 -5.90 -23.71
N ASP A 412 12.11 -6.42 -23.92
CA ASP A 412 10.88 -5.85 -23.37
C ASP A 412 10.67 -6.19 -21.90
N ILE A 413 10.02 -5.27 -21.19
CA ILE A 413 9.34 -5.51 -19.92
C ILE A 413 7.89 -5.08 -20.03
N LEU A 414 6.98 -6.02 -19.74
CA LEU A 414 5.55 -5.83 -19.87
C LEU A 414 4.94 -5.43 -18.52
N PHE A 415 4.24 -4.30 -18.48
CA PHE A 415 3.44 -3.86 -17.33
C PHE A 415 2.03 -3.50 -17.75
N ASN A 416 1.04 -3.86 -16.91
CA ASN A 416 -0.35 -3.46 -17.11
C ASN A 416 -0.57 -2.01 -16.67
N TYR A 417 -1.53 -1.35 -17.32
CA TYR A 417 -1.98 -0.01 -16.93
C TYR A 417 -2.43 0.07 -15.46
N GLY A 418 -3.10 -0.98 -14.96
CA GLY A 418 -3.61 -1.03 -13.59
C GLY A 418 -2.54 -0.77 -12.53
N ASP A 419 -1.31 -1.26 -12.75
CA ASP A 419 -0.21 -1.07 -11.81
C ASP A 419 0.27 0.40 -11.77
N PHE A 420 0.22 1.12 -12.89
CA PHE A 420 0.46 2.58 -12.91
C PHE A 420 -0.63 3.35 -12.18
N SER A 421 -1.89 3.01 -12.45
CA SER A 421 -3.06 3.65 -11.84
C SER A 421 -3.09 3.48 -10.32
N GLU A 422 -2.86 2.24 -9.85
CA GLU A 422 -2.91 1.87 -8.43
C GLU A 422 -1.79 2.53 -7.61
N ASN A 423 -0.60 2.64 -8.19
CA ASN A 423 0.55 3.30 -7.58
C ASN A 423 0.60 4.82 -7.83
N ASN A 424 -0.39 5.38 -8.54
CA ASN A 424 -0.49 6.80 -8.86
C ASN A 424 0.75 7.35 -9.60
N HIS A 425 1.33 6.55 -10.50
CA HIS A 425 2.41 6.99 -11.39
C HIS A 425 1.84 7.52 -12.72
N SER A 426 2.45 8.59 -13.23
CA SER A 426 2.20 9.04 -14.60
C SER A 426 2.60 7.96 -15.60
N LEU A 427 1.82 7.79 -16.66
CA LEU A 427 2.20 6.95 -17.78
C LEU A 427 3.49 7.49 -18.42
N VAL A 428 4.38 6.58 -18.76
CA VAL A 428 5.59 6.88 -19.52
C VAL A 428 5.41 6.45 -20.98
N PRO A 429 6.07 7.10 -21.95
CA PRO A 429 6.03 6.65 -23.33
C PRO A 429 6.46 5.19 -23.44
N ALA A 430 5.61 4.36 -24.03
CA ALA A 430 5.97 2.99 -24.39
C ALA A 430 6.78 2.96 -25.69
N GLY A 431 7.55 1.90 -25.88
CA GLY A 431 8.10 1.60 -27.19
C GLY A 431 6.99 1.32 -28.20
N TYR A 432 7.16 1.76 -29.45
CA TYR A 432 6.25 1.39 -30.53
C TYR A 432 6.26 -0.14 -30.71
N CYS A 433 5.07 -0.73 -30.74
CA CYS A 433 4.87 -2.18 -30.74
C CYS A 433 3.74 -2.58 -31.69
N GLU A 434 3.63 -3.88 -31.96
CA GLU A 434 2.68 -4.44 -32.91
C GLU A 434 1.22 -4.15 -32.54
N GLU A 435 0.88 -4.14 -31.25
CA GLU A 435 -0.48 -3.84 -30.78
C GLU A 435 -0.88 -2.38 -31.06
N TRP A 436 0.08 -1.46 -31.08
CA TRP A 436 -0.19 -0.09 -31.49
C TRP A 436 -0.24 -0.01 -33.02
N TRP A 437 0.73 -0.58 -33.71
CA TRP A 437 0.80 -0.56 -35.17
C TRP A 437 -0.49 -1.10 -35.83
N VAL A 438 -1.06 -2.19 -35.32
CA VAL A 438 -2.29 -2.76 -35.88
C VAL A 438 -3.48 -1.81 -35.77
N GLN A 439 -3.58 -1.03 -34.68
CA GLN A 439 -4.63 -0.02 -34.50
C GLN A 439 -4.48 1.12 -35.51
N GLU A 440 -3.25 1.56 -35.78
CA GLU A 440 -2.98 2.58 -36.79
C GLU A 440 -3.29 2.08 -38.20
N LEU A 441 -2.93 0.82 -38.49
CA LEU A 441 -3.23 0.18 -39.77
C LEU A 441 -4.76 0.10 -39.99
N GLU A 442 -5.52 -0.38 -39.02
CA GLU A 442 -6.98 -0.47 -39.11
C GLU A 442 -7.62 0.91 -39.35
N GLN A 443 -7.16 1.94 -38.63
CA GLN A 443 -7.64 3.31 -38.83
C GLN A 443 -7.30 3.83 -40.23
N ALA A 444 -6.09 3.56 -40.72
CA ALA A 444 -5.67 3.96 -42.06
C ALA A 444 -6.52 3.27 -43.15
N LEU A 445 -6.82 1.99 -42.98
CA LEU A 445 -7.70 1.24 -43.89
C LEU A 445 -9.13 1.77 -43.89
N LYS A 446 -9.70 2.10 -42.72
CA LYS A 446 -11.03 2.75 -42.61
C LYS A 446 -11.07 4.09 -43.34
N LYS A 447 -10.10 4.98 -43.07
CA LYS A 447 -9.97 6.27 -43.77
C LYS A 447 -9.87 6.11 -45.29
N LYS A 448 -9.18 5.07 -45.78
CA LYS A 448 -9.08 4.79 -47.22
C LYS A 448 -10.40 4.31 -47.82
N LYS A 449 -11.17 3.49 -47.09
CA LYS A 449 -12.52 3.06 -47.52
C LYS A 449 -13.50 4.23 -47.55
N ASP A 450 -13.52 5.07 -46.52
CA ASP A 450 -14.41 6.25 -46.45
C ASP A 450 -14.12 7.25 -47.58
N LYS A 451 -12.84 7.45 -47.91
CA LYS A 451 -12.43 8.27 -49.06
C LYS A 451 -12.83 7.66 -50.41
N LYS A 452 -12.90 6.34 -50.54
CA LYS A 452 -13.40 5.68 -51.76
C LYS A 452 -14.91 5.83 -51.87
N ASN A 453 -15.65 5.59 -50.79
CA ASN A 453 -17.11 5.70 -50.78
C ASN A 453 -17.59 7.13 -51.06
N LYS A 454 -16.88 8.16 -50.57
CA LYS A 454 -17.14 9.58 -50.90
C LYS A 454 -16.78 10.00 -52.33
N LYS A 455 -16.06 9.17 -53.10
CA LYS A 455 -15.76 9.41 -54.52
C LYS A 455 -16.72 8.69 -55.46
N THR A 456 -17.47 7.71 -54.96
CA THR A 456 -18.46 6.93 -55.71
C THR A 456 -19.90 7.32 -55.41
N ALA A 457 -20.13 8.17 -54.41
CA ALA A 457 -21.34 8.96 -54.22
C ALA A 457 -21.08 10.36 -54.79
#